data_AF-A0A1H3UMS5-F1
#
_entry.id   AF-A0A1H3UMS5-F1
#
_cell.length_a   1.000
_cell.length_b   1.000
_cell.length_c   1.000
_cell.angle_alpha   90.00
_cell.angle_beta   90.00
_cell.angle_gamma   90.00
#
_symmetry.space_group_name_H-M   'P 1'
#
loop_
_entity.id
_entity.type
_entity.pdbx_description
1 polymer ?
#
loop_
_entity_poly.entity_id
_entity_poly.type
_entity_poly.pdbx_seq_one_letter_code
_entity_poly.pdbx_strand_id
1 'polypeptide(L)'
;MQPRSKTLKFNPMDTRILLLHLEHPLQAYSGSASPVEIVLAGLGYEASDYWPGLAIEWLEQGAPVNADVLQALARVSENKHISQRIRHRSFAVLRRHKA
;
A
#
# COMPACT_ATOMS: atom_id res chain seq x y z
N MET A 1 6.08 -2.92 31.95
CA MET A 1 7.01 -2.65 30.82
C MET A 1 6.28 -3.06 29.54
N GLN A 2 5.67 -2.11 28.82
CA GLN A 2 4.99 -2.39 27.54
C GLN A 2 5.84 -1.81 26.40
N PRO A 3 6.04 -2.52 25.28
CA PRO A 3 6.81 -1.97 24.17
C PRO A 3 5.96 -0.90 23.46
N ARG A 4 6.45 0.34 23.45
CA ARG A 4 5.93 1.40 22.59
C ARG A 4 6.16 0.99 21.14
N SER A 5 5.11 0.49 20.50
CA SER A 5 5.05 0.39 19.04
C SER A 5 5.37 1.77 18.48
N LYS A 6 6.48 1.91 17.76
CA LYS A 6 6.85 3.11 17.02
C LYS A 6 5.75 3.33 15.97
N THR A 7 4.74 4.13 16.30
CA THR A 7 3.85 4.72 15.32
C THR A 7 4.74 5.50 14.36
N LEU A 8 4.88 5.03 13.12
CA LEU A 8 5.42 5.84 12.03
C LEU A 8 4.60 7.12 12.02
N LYS A 9 5.20 8.23 12.45
CA LYS A 9 4.60 9.56 12.34
C LYS A 9 4.74 9.99 10.87
N PHE A 10 3.84 9.52 10.01
CA PHE A 10 3.62 10.11 8.70
C PHE A 10 2.94 11.47 8.94
N ASN A 11 3.64 12.57 8.64
CA ASN A 11 3.08 13.93 8.67
C ASN A 11 2.70 14.35 7.23
N PRO A 12 1.61 15.10 7.02
CA PRO A 12 0.65 14.77 5.98
C PRO A 12 0.66 15.78 4.82
N MET A 13 0.94 15.30 3.61
CA MET A 13 -0.13 15.43 2.61
C MET A 13 -1.29 14.63 3.18
N ASP A 14 -2.49 15.21 3.26
CA ASP A 14 -3.66 14.53 3.86
C ASP A 14 -3.69 13.11 3.30
N THR A 15 -3.59 12.09 4.17
CA THR A 15 -3.60 10.69 3.72
C THR A 15 -4.78 10.47 2.78
N ARG A 16 -5.89 11.18 2.98
CA ARG A 16 -7.02 11.19 2.06
C ARG A 16 -6.66 11.67 0.66
N ILE A 17 -5.91 12.76 0.50
CA ILE A 17 -5.45 13.25 -0.81
C ILE A 17 -4.60 12.18 -1.51
N LEU A 18 -3.68 11.53 -0.78
CA LEU A 18 -2.88 10.43 -1.36
C LEU A 18 -3.76 9.25 -1.78
N LEU A 19 -4.73 8.87 -0.95
CA LEU A 19 -5.67 7.80 -1.24
C LEU A 19 -6.51 8.10 -2.49
N LEU A 20 -7.00 9.33 -2.65
CA LEU A 20 -7.80 9.73 -3.82
C LEU A 20 -7.06 9.55 -5.14
N HIS A 21 -5.72 9.65 -5.16
CA HIS A 21 -4.96 9.37 -6.38
C HIS A 21 -5.12 7.92 -6.85
N LEU A 22 -5.28 6.95 -5.93
CA LEU A 22 -5.44 5.53 -6.26
C LEU A 22 -6.75 5.21 -6.99
N GLU A 23 -7.74 6.09 -6.96
CA GLU A 23 -9.02 5.91 -7.66
C GLU A 23 -8.88 5.99 -9.18
N HIS A 24 -7.73 6.49 -9.66
CA HIS A 24 -7.37 6.49 -11.07
C HIS A 24 -6.21 5.52 -11.32
N PRO A 25 -6.12 4.93 -12.53
CA PRO A 25 -5.02 4.02 -12.84
C PRO A 25 -3.69 4.79 -12.92
N LEU A 26 -2.58 4.10 -12.67
CA LEU A 26 -1.23 4.67 -12.60
C LEU A 26 -0.87 5.49 -13.84
N GLN A 27 -1.25 5.04 -15.04
CA GLN A 27 -0.95 5.77 -16.28
C GLN A 27 -1.67 7.11 -16.41
N ALA A 28 -2.75 7.33 -15.67
CA ALA A 28 -3.47 8.60 -15.63
C ALA A 28 -2.90 9.56 -14.57
N TYR A 29 -2.00 9.08 -13.71
CA TYR A 29 -1.43 9.87 -12.64
C TYR A 29 -0.41 10.88 -13.18
N SER A 30 -0.63 12.16 -12.87
CA SER A 30 0.24 13.29 -13.22
C SER A 30 0.48 14.23 -12.03
N GLY A 31 0.23 13.75 -10.81
CA GLY A 31 0.40 14.52 -9.57
C GLY A 31 1.86 14.64 -9.12
N SER A 32 2.09 15.49 -8.10
CA SER A 32 3.42 15.77 -7.56
C SER A 32 3.88 14.78 -6.48
N ALA A 33 2.96 14.04 -5.86
CA ALA A 33 3.32 13.02 -4.86
C ALA A 33 4.01 11.82 -5.52
N SER A 34 4.91 11.16 -4.81
CA SER A 34 5.54 9.96 -5.35
C SER A 34 4.53 8.80 -5.43
N PRO A 35 4.52 7.99 -6.51
CA PRO A 35 3.72 6.78 -6.57
C PRO A 35 3.98 5.83 -5.39
N VAL A 36 5.21 5.81 -4.85
CA VAL A 36 5.54 5.03 -3.65
C VAL A 36 4.77 5.52 -2.42
N GLU A 37 4.69 6.83 -2.21
CA GLU A 37 3.99 7.43 -1.07
C GLU A 37 2.48 7.15 -1.14
N ILE A 38 1.92 7.23 -2.35
CA ILE A 38 0.51 6.93 -2.63
C ILE A 38 0.19 5.45 -2.35
N VAL A 39 1.04 4.54 -2.85
CA VAL A 39 0.90 3.10 -2.58
C VAL A 39 1.01 2.80 -1.09
N LEU A 40 1.96 3.41 -0.38
CA LEU A 40 2.12 3.22 1.06
C LEU A 40 0.90 3.73 1.85
N ALA A 41 0.31 4.84 1.43
CA ALA A 41 -0.93 5.35 2.02
C ALA A 41 -2.09 4.33 1.87
N GLY A 42 -2.24 3.74 0.67
CA GLY A 42 -3.26 2.72 0.41
C GLY A 42 -3.04 1.42 1.16
N LEU A 43 -1.82 0.87 1.14
CA LEU A 43 -1.49 -0.36 1.87
C LEU A 43 -1.60 -0.17 3.40
N GLY A 44 -1.33 1.03 3.90
CA GLY A 44 -1.44 1.35 5.32
C GLY A 44 -2.89 1.49 5.83
N TYR A 45 -3.87 1.65 4.94
CA TYR A 45 -5.28 1.77 5.31
C TYR A 45 -5.93 0.39 5.44
N GLU A 46 -5.61 -0.31 6.53
CA GLU A 46 -6.06 -1.70 6.76
C GLU A 46 -7.49 -1.82 7.34
N ALA A 47 -8.20 -0.70 7.53
CA ALA A 47 -9.58 -0.70 8.02
C ALA A 47 -10.61 -1.11 6.94
N SER A 48 -10.20 -1.28 5.68
CA SER A 48 -11.03 -1.70 4.55
C SER A 48 -10.18 -2.42 3.51
N ASP A 49 -10.79 -3.31 2.73
CA ASP A 49 -10.15 -3.96 1.58
C ASP A 49 -9.94 -3.01 0.39
N TYR A 50 -10.68 -1.90 0.34
CA TYR A 50 -10.75 -1.02 -0.83
C TYR A 50 -9.40 -0.38 -1.17
N TRP A 51 -8.83 0.37 -0.23
CA TRP A 51 -7.59 1.12 -0.45
C TRP A 51 -6.37 0.23 -0.67
N PRO A 52 -6.14 -0.85 0.11
CA PRO A 52 -5.08 -1.80 -0.21
C PRO A 52 -5.30 -2.45 -1.58
N GLY A 53 -6.55 -2.73 -1.97
CA GLY A 53 -6.89 -3.29 -3.26
C GLY A 53 -6.46 -2.42 -4.44
N LEU A 54 -6.68 -1.10 -4.37
CA LEU A 54 -6.23 -0.14 -5.38
C LEU A 54 -4.71 0.05 -5.37
N ALA A 55 -4.08 0.11 -4.19
CA ALA A 55 -2.63 0.20 -4.09
C ALA A 55 -1.94 -1.01 -4.73
N ILE A 56 -2.47 -2.22 -4.51
CA ILE A 56 -1.96 -3.43 -5.18
C ILE A 56 -2.20 -3.38 -6.69
N GLU A 57 -3.32 -2.81 -7.15
CA GLU A 57 -3.57 -2.62 -8.58
C GLU A 57 -2.53 -1.72 -9.24
N TRP A 58 -2.16 -0.60 -8.60
CA TRP A 58 -1.06 0.25 -9.06
C TRP A 58 0.27 -0.52 -9.16
N LEU A 59 0.57 -1.36 -8.18
CA LEU A 59 1.77 -2.20 -8.22
C LEU A 59 1.73 -3.23 -9.36
N GLU A 60 0.56 -3.80 -9.64
CA GLU A 60 0.35 -4.70 -10.77
C GLU A 60 0.48 -3.96 -12.12
N GLN A 61 0.14 -2.68 -12.17
CA GLN A 61 0.35 -1.78 -13.32
C GLN A 61 1.80 -1.30 -13.48
N GLY A 62 2.70 -1.63 -12.54
CA GLY A 62 4.13 -1.31 -12.61
C GLY A 62 4.57 -0.11 -11.78
N ALA A 63 3.79 0.31 -10.78
CA ALA A 63 4.25 1.31 -9.84
C ALA A 63 5.56 0.86 -9.14
N PRO A 64 6.48 1.80 -8.84
CA PRO A 64 7.77 1.49 -8.23
C PRO A 64 7.60 0.79 -6.88
N VAL A 65 8.41 -0.25 -6.66
CA VAL A 65 8.43 -1.05 -5.44
C VAL A 65 9.77 -0.84 -4.74
N ASN A 66 9.74 -0.29 -3.53
CA ASN A 66 10.90 -0.16 -2.64
C ASN A 66 10.76 -1.07 -1.41
N ALA A 67 11.75 -1.04 -0.50
CA ALA A 67 11.76 -1.85 0.70
C ALA A 67 10.54 -1.59 1.62
N ASP A 68 10.08 -0.35 1.74
CA ASP A 68 8.92 0.02 2.56
C ASP A 68 7.62 -0.58 2.00
N VAL A 69 7.46 -0.54 0.67
CA VAL A 69 6.33 -1.18 -0.02
C VAL A 69 6.35 -2.69 0.20
N LEU A 70 7.51 -3.34 0.10
CA LEU A 70 7.63 -4.78 0.37
C LEU A 70 7.27 -5.12 1.82
N GLN A 71 7.66 -4.27 2.79
CA GLN A 71 7.29 -4.45 4.19
C GLN A 71 5.77 -4.28 4.40
N ALA A 72 5.17 -3.27 3.77
CA ALA A 72 3.73 -3.05 3.83
C ALA A 72 2.94 -4.21 3.20
N LEU A 73 3.36 -4.71 2.04
CA LEU A 73 2.76 -5.88 1.39
C LEU A 73 2.82 -7.13 2.26
N ALA A 74 3.95 -7.38 2.94
CA ALA A 74 4.09 -8.50 3.87
C ALA A 74 3.05 -8.39 4.99
N ARG A 75 2.93 -7.21 5.61
CA ARG A 75 1.95 -6.94 6.66
C ARG A 75 0.50 -7.16 6.18
N VAL A 76 0.13 -6.63 5.01
CA VAL A 76 -1.21 -6.83 4.44
C VAL A 76 -1.46 -8.31 4.15
N SER A 77 -0.47 -9.05 3.63
CA SER A 77 -0.62 -10.47 3.31
C SER A 77 -0.88 -11.36 4.54
N GLU A 78 -0.44 -10.94 5.71
CA GLU A 78 -0.57 -11.65 6.98
C GLU A 78 -1.78 -11.17 7.81
N ASN A 79 -2.39 -10.03 7.45
CA ASN A 79 -3.48 -9.43 8.23
C ASN A 79 -4.82 -10.16 8.01
N LYS A 80 -5.25 -10.96 8.99
CA LYS A 80 -6.49 -11.75 8.94
C LYS A 80 -7.78 -10.93 8.84
N HIS A 81 -7.77 -9.63 9.13
CA HIS A 81 -8.93 -8.74 8.98
C HIS A 81 -9.18 -8.30 7.53
N ILE A 82 -8.15 -8.37 6.69
CA ILE A 82 -8.24 -8.11 5.25
C ILE A 82 -8.70 -9.38 4.54
N SER A 83 -9.51 -9.27 3.48
CA SER A 83 -10.01 -10.46 2.78
C SER A 83 -8.90 -11.30 2.15
N GLN A 84 -9.19 -12.60 2.01
CA GLN A 84 -8.27 -13.56 1.41
C GLN A 84 -7.77 -13.13 0.03
N ARG A 85 -8.63 -12.52 -0.79
CA ARG A 85 -8.28 -12.01 -2.12
C ARG A 85 -7.16 -10.98 -2.04
N ILE A 86 -7.29 -9.97 -1.18
CA ILE A 86 -6.29 -8.89 -1.03
C ILE A 86 -5.00 -9.44 -0.44
N ARG A 87 -5.08 -10.33 0.55
CA ARG A 87 -3.89 -11.00 1.12
C ARG A 87 -3.11 -11.78 0.06
N HIS A 88 -3.81 -12.57 -0.75
CA HIS A 88 -3.19 -13.37 -1.81
C HIS A 88 -2.55 -12.50 -2.90
N ARG A 89 -3.23 -11.43 -3.33
CA ARG A 89 -2.64 -10.48 -4.29
C ARG A 89 -1.39 -9.80 -3.72
N SER A 90 -1.44 -9.36 -2.46
CA SER A 90 -0.28 -8.77 -1.77
C SER A 90 0.92 -9.73 -1.75
N PHE A 91 0.68 -10.99 -1.40
CA PHE A 91 1.72 -12.03 -1.41
C PHE A 91 2.27 -12.30 -2.82
N ALA A 92 1.41 -12.31 -3.84
CA ALA A 92 1.82 -12.52 -5.23
C ALA A 92 2.77 -11.41 -5.71
N VAL A 93 2.48 -10.14 -5.38
CA VAL A 93 3.37 -9.00 -5.66
C VAL A 93 4.67 -9.15 -4.87
N LEU A 94 4.60 -9.41 -3.57
CA LEU A 94 5.79 -9.60 -2.73
C LEU A 94 6.74 -10.67 -3.28
N ARG A 95 6.19 -11.80 -3.73
CA ARG A 95 6.96 -12.91 -4.31
C ARG A 95 7.65 -12.52 -5.62
N ARG A 96 7.02 -11.69 -6.46
CA ARG A 96 7.59 -11.23 -7.73
C ARG A 96 8.88 -10.41 -7.54
N HIS A 97 9.01 -9.71 -6.42
CA HIS A 97 10.12 -8.78 -6.15
C HIS A 97 11.17 -9.33 -5.15
N LYS A 98 10.95 -10.51 -4.59
CA LYS A 98 11.93 -11.22 -3.74
C LYS A 98 12.78 -12.24 -4.50
N ALA A 99 12.45 -12.51 -5.76
CA ALA A 99 13.21 -13.37 -6.67
C ALA A 99 14.32 -12.58 -7.35
#